data_AF-A0A9W6JQB3-F1
#
_entry.id   AF-A0A9W6JQB3-F1
#
_cell.length_a   1.000
_cell.length_b   1.000
_cell.length_c   1.000
_cell.angle_alpha   90.00
_cell.angle_beta   90.00
_cell.angle_gamma   90.00
#
_symmetry.space_group_name_H-M   'P 1'
#
loop_
_entity.id
_entity.type
_entity.pdbx_description
1 polymer ?
#
loop_
_entity_poly.entity_id
_entity_poly.type
_entity_poly.pdbx_seq_one_letter_code
_entity_poly.pdbx_strand_id
1 'polypeptide(L)'
;MEIGGVQRLVLKIAAAGAALLLMQAGSPGGGPVGYGGDVRQFASTEVEGVIRAACVSPDAFVVLDTFRYFRPANLDDDLVDPDRPGSSRIGHGDIVAAIARLSHEKVTPYQIDPVFNARTLARDLARLAGDIERGRIERPAAVISSIVLPVDLEDVNRRLPPDRRVSSRDIAARKAEVLDVIAGGSENNPYRIVRDALATLKRERVPVFVAAGNTGPDTLVNVLGLGEGVYAVGALDAEGRRAAYTSMPDLVALWAPGQFVLTEAEGGVSLNRAAEVAFRGVAMPDEKAVIARFAGRRPEEVALNVPEALTRAPAQMSPRMRRSFVQRILEPGVYRTEDLLTAYGYPRSAGHFVRSLEQGAYMHYPSDMIFRVDRGGRLAFDPLGDGGPGQLAANDATSFAAPNLCASGRSAALARTASRGR
;
A
#
# COMPACT_ATOMS: atom_id res chain seq x y z
N MET A 1 6.39 11.08 -62.80
CA MET A 1 5.44 9.96 -63.01
C MET A 1 4.34 10.16 -61.98
N GLU A 2 3.42 11.06 -62.29
CA GLU A 2 2.29 11.45 -61.45
C GLU A 2 1.04 11.28 -62.29
N ILE A 3 0.11 10.45 -61.83
CA ILE A 3 -1.26 10.32 -62.34
C ILE A 3 -2.12 9.94 -61.11
N GLY A 4 -2.98 10.84 -60.65
CA GLY A 4 -4.45 10.72 -60.77
C GLY A 4 -5.06 10.46 -59.38
N GLY A 5 -5.95 11.30 -58.83
CA GLY A 5 -7.34 11.50 -59.28
C GLY A 5 -8.21 10.33 -58.78
N VAL A 6 -9.33 10.46 -58.07
CA VAL A 6 -10.57 11.16 -58.47
C VAL A 6 -11.70 10.85 -57.43
N GLN A 7 -12.46 11.88 -57.01
CA GLN A 7 -13.93 11.93 -56.66
C GLN A 7 -14.51 11.12 -55.46
N ARG A 8 -15.61 11.49 -54.75
CA ARG A 8 -16.75 12.48 -54.78
C ARG A 8 -17.26 12.58 -53.32
N LEU A 9 -17.56 13.73 -52.71
CA LEU A 9 -18.71 14.67 -52.80
C LEU A 9 -20.08 14.16 -52.26
N VAL A 10 -20.68 14.97 -51.36
CA VAL A 10 -22.11 15.35 -51.11
C VAL A 10 -22.50 15.24 -49.60
N LEU A 11 -22.59 16.34 -48.83
CA LEU A 11 -23.75 17.26 -48.55
C LEU A 11 -24.82 16.62 -47.61
N LYS A 12 -25.52 17.24 -46.64
CA LYS A 12 -25.50 18.49 -45.81
C LYS A 12 -26.78 18.42 -44.92
N ILE A 13 -26.81 19.13 -43.75
CA ILE A 13 -27.98 19.66 -42.98
C ILE A 13 -28.72 18.63 -42.09
N ALA A 14 -29.07 18.85 -40.81
CA ALA A 14 -29.63 20.03 -40.08
C ALA A 14 -28.98 20.22 -38.68
N ALA A 15 -28.72 21.40 -38.09
CA ALA A 15 -29.52 22.61 -37.76
C ALA A 15 -30.77 22.30 -36.91
N ALA A 16 -31.13 22.99 -35.82
CA ALA A 16 -30.55 23.97 -34.91
C ALA A 16 -31.56 24.07 -33.74
N GLY A 17 -31.15 24.53 -32.56
CA GLY A 17 -32.11 24.81 -31.48
C GLY A 17 -31.48 25.41 -30.24
N ALA A 18 -31.19 26.71 -30.28
CA ALA A 18 -30.92 27.50 -29.08
C ALA A 18 -32.24 27.89 -28.41
N ALA A 19 -32.34 27.72 -27.09
CA ALA A 19 -33.28 28.47 -26.26
C ALA A 19 -32.72 28.60 -24.83
N LEU A 20 -32.33 29.83 -24.53
CA LEU A 20 -32.10 30.41 -23.21
C LEU A 20 -33.44 30.41 -22.44
N LEU A 21 -33.50 29.97 -21.16
CA LEU A 21 -34.42 30.51 -20.15
C LEU A 21 -34.09 29.98 -18.74
N LEU A 22 -33.90 30.96 -17.85
CA LEU A 22 -34.31 31.03 -16.45
C LEU A 22 -33.66 30.14 -15.39
N MET A 23 -32.90 30.84 -14.56
CA MET A 23 -32.87 30.66 -13.12
C MET A 23 -34.24 30.27 -12.56
N GLN A 24 -34.34 29.07 -12.02
CA GLN A 24 -35.20 28.79 -10.88
C GLN A 24 -34.35 28.19 -9.77
N ALA A 25 -34.23 28.98 -8.71
CA ALA A 25 -33.87 28.52 -7.39
C ALA A 25 -34.88 27.44 -6.98
N GLY A 26 -34.41 26.20 -6.96
CA GLY A 26 -35.08 25.08 -6.31
C GLY A 26 -34.03 24.37 -5.49
N SER A 27 -33.99 24.66 -4.20
CA SER A 27 -33.22 23.85 -3.24
C SER A 27 -33.89 22.47 -3.14
N PRO A 28 -33.23 21.36 -3.52
CA PRO A 28 -33.56 20.08 -2.93
C PRO A 28 -32.73 19.99 -1.65
N GLY A 29 -33.42 20.00 -0.52
CA GLY A 29 -32.83 19.67 0.77
C GLY A 29 -32.14 18.31 0.68
N GLY A 30 -30.82 18.33 0.54
CA GLY A 30 -29.95 17.17 0.68
C GLY A 30 -29.75 16.89 2.16
N GLY A 31 -30.78 16.30 2.79
CA GLY A 31 -30.56 15.54 4.02
C GLY A 31 -29.46 14.49 3.79
N PRO A 32 -28.68 14.14 4.82
CA PRO A 32 -27.48 13.33 4.66
C PRO A 32 -27.87 11.93 4.20
N VAL A 33 -27.62 11.62 2.93
CA VAL A 33 -27.72 10.24 2.45
C VAL A 33 -26.58 9.46 3.10
N GLY A 34 -26.94 8.70 4.14
CA GLY A 34 -26.06 7.80 4.85
C GLY A 34 -25.76 6.58 4.01
N TYR A 35 -24.63 6.58 3.32
CA TYR A 35 -24.09 5.38 2.70
C TYR A 35 -23.11 4.72 3.67
N GLY A 36 -23.62 3.84 4.52
CA GLY A 36 -22.84 2.92 5.37
C GLY A 36 -22.45 1.63 4.64
N GLY A 37 -22.13 1.70 3.35
CA GLY A 37 -21.76 0.54 2.53
C GLY A 37 -20.31 0.11 2.71
N ASP A 38 -20.07 -1.20 2.61
CA ASP A 38 -18.74 -1.79 2.48
C ASP A 38 -18.03 -1.22 1.25
N VAL A 39 -16.86 -0.62 1.44
CA VAL A 39 -16.07 -0.01 0.34
C VAL A 39 -15.14 -1.00 -0.34
N ARG A 40 -15.01 -2.22 0.19
CA ARG A 40 -14.17 -3.26 -0.38
C ARG A 40 -14.71 -3.73 -1.73
N GLN A 41 -13.80 -4.13 -2.62
CA GLN A 41 -14.16 -4.69 -3.93
C GLN A 41 -13.56 -6.09 -4.06
N PHE A 42 -14.42 -7.09 -4.26
CA PHE A 42 -14.03 -8.49 -4.35
C PHE A 42 -13.94 -8.92 -5.82
N ALA A 43 -12.96 -9.77 -6.14
CA ALA A 43 -12.83 -10.35 -7.48
C ALA A 43 -13.92 -11.38 -7.79
N SER A 44 -14.44 -12.07 -6.76
CA SER A 44 -15.53 -13.04 -6.89
C SER A 44 -16.30 -13.22 -5.58
N THR A 45 -17.49 -13.84 -5.67
CA THR A 45 -18.30 -14.20 -4.49
C THR A 45 -17.63 -15.26 -3.60
N GLU A 46 -16.81 -16.13 -4.19
CA GLU A 46 -16.00 -17.11 -3.44
C GLU A 46 -14.98 -16.40 -2.55
N VAL A 47 -14.24 -15.42 -3.11
CA VAL A 47 -13.27 -14.62 -2.35
C VAL A 47 -13.97 -13.85 -1.24
N GLU A 48 -15.12 -13.24 -1.53
CA GLU A 48 -15.94 -12.56 -0.54
C GLU A 48 -16.35 -13.50 0.61
N GLY A 49 -16.78 -14.73 0.29
CA GLY A 49 -17.14 -15.74 1.28
C GLY A 49 -15.99 -16.11 2.23
N VAL A 50 -14.78 -16.29 1.68
CA VAL A 50 -13.58 -16.59 2.49
C VAL A 50 -13.21 -15.43 3.42
N ILE A 51 -13.25 -14.20 2.92
CA ILE A 51 -12.95 -13.01 3.74
C ILE A 51 -14.00 -12.83 4.82
N ARG A 52 -15.29 -12.96 4.49
CA ARG A 52 -16.37 -12.87 5.48
C ARG A 52 -16.22 -13.92 6.57
N ALA A 53 -15.88 -15.16 6.21
CA ALA A 53 -15.64 -16.23 7.18
C ALA A 53 -14.45 -15.91 8.10
N ALA A 54 -13.34 -15.41 7.56
CA ALA A 54 -12.19 -14.99 8.37
C ALA A 54 -12.57 -13.83 9.32
N CYS A 55 -13.33 -12.85 8.85
CA CYS A 55 -13.69 -11.66 9.62
C CYS A 55 -14.68 -11.90 10.77
N VAL A 56 -15.50 -12.94 10.70
CA VAL A 56 -16.43 -13.31 11.79
C VAL A 56 -15.89 -14.42 12.69
N SER A 57 -14.70 -14.92 12.39
CA SER A 57 -14.06 -15.96 13.18
C SER A 57 -13.67 -15.42 14.57
N PRO A 58 -13.81 -16.21 15.64
CA PRO A 58 -13.26 -15.86 16.95
C PRO A 58 -11.75 -16.12 17.07
N ASP A 59 -11.14 -16.77 16.08
CA ASP A 59 -9.72 -17.15 16.04
C ASP A 59 -8.86 -15.95 15.62
N ALA A 60 -7.62 -15.89 16.10
CA ALA A 60 -6.75 -14.73 15.82
C ALA A 60 -6.39 -14.59 14.33
N PHE A 61 -6.11 -13.36 13.91
CA PHE A 61 -5.28 -13.10 12.74
C PHE A 61 -3.80 -13.19 13.12
N VAL A 62 -3.02 -13.96 12.37
CA VAL A 62 -1.55 -13.95 12.51
C VAL A 62 -0.98 -12.94 11.52
N VAL A 63 -0.25 -11.94 12.01
CA VAL A 63 0.38 -10.92 11.17
C VAL A 63 1.88 -11.21 11.07
N LEU A 64 2.35 -11.49 9.85
CA LEU A 64 3.74 -11.77 9.53
C LEU A 64 4.44 -10.48 9.10
N ASP A 65 5.29 -9.94 9.97
CA ASP A 65 6.04 -8.68 9.73
C ASP A 65 7.23 -8.51 10.68
N THR A 66 7.84 -7.33 10.68
CA THR A 66 8.83 -6.87 11.64
C THR A 66 8.20 -5.92 12.66
N PHE A 67 8.27 -6.28 13.94
CA PHE A 67 7.65 -5.53 15.03
C PHE A 67 8.72 -4.91 15.93
N ARG A 68 8.38 -3.76 16.51
CA ARG A 68 9.15 -3.12 17.57
C ARG A 68 8.30 -2.80 18.79
N TYR A 69 7.00 -2.64 18.58
CA TYR A 69 6.04 -2.26 19.60
C TYR A 69 5.21 -3.45 20.12
N PHE A 70 4.94 -4.44 19.27
CA PHE A 70 4.20 -5.63 19.66
C PHE A 70 5.11 -6.82 19.95
N ARG A 71 4.82 -7.56 21.03
CA ARG A 71 5.51 -8.82 21.36
C ARG A 71 5.15 -9.90 20.32
N PRO A 72 6.13 -10.43 19.56
CA PRO A 72 5.89 -11.51 18.62
C PRO A 72 5.75 -12.87 19.30
N ALA A 73 4.88 -13.73 18.78
CA ALA A 73 4.60 -15.05 19.36
C ALA A 73 5.72 -16.08 19.19
N ASN A 74 6.67 -15.83 18.28
CA ASN A 74 7.74 -16.76 17.92
C ASN A 74 9.11 -16.39 18.52
N LEU A 75 9.14 -15.41 19.41
CA LEU A 75 10.33 -15.01 20.15
C LEU A 75 10.08 -15.22 21.65
N ASP A 76 10.92 -16.07 22.24
CA ASP A 76 10.87 -16.39 23.66
C ASP A 76 11.42 -15.24 24.51
N ASP A 77 12.38 -14.49 23.96
CA ASP A 77 12.99 -13.34 24.62
C ASP A 77 11.96 -12.23 24.80
N ASP A 78 11.95 -11.62 25.99
CA ASP A 78 11.23 -10.39 26.26
C ASP A 78 11.82 -9.27 25.40
N LEU A 79 11.35 -9.19 24.15
CA LEU A 79 11.58 -8.05 23.29
C LEU A 79 10.92 -6.84 23.96
N VAL A 80 11.72 -6.16 24.76
CA VAL A 80 11.45 -4.86 25.36
C VAL A 80 10.22 -4.90 26.28
N ASP A 81 10.46 -4.81 27.59
CA ASP A 81 9.45 -4.43 28.57
C ASP A 81 8.59 -3.28 28.00
N PRO A 82 7.26 -3.44 27.82
CA PRO A 82 6.41 -2.40 27.24
C PRO A 82 6.47 -1.08 28.02
N ASP A 83 6.92 -1.11 29.29
CA ASP A 83 7.13 0.06 30.13
C ASP A 83 8.53 0.69 29.97
N ARG A 84 9.45 0.02 29.25
CA ARG A 84 10.72 0.60 28.81
C ARG A 84 10.62 0.94 27.32
N PRO A 85 10.43 2.21 26.93
CA PRO A 85 10.30 2.59 25.53
C PRO A 85 11.61 2.32 24.78
N GLY A 86 11.75 1.10 24.25
CA GLY A 86 12.85 0.66 23.40
C GLY A 86 12.74 1.35 22.04
N SER A 87 13.28 2.56 21.95
CA SER A 87 13.18 3.47 20.80
C SER A 87 11.74 3.82 20.43
N SER A 88 11.39 5.10 20.53
CA SER A 88 10.09 5.72 20.23
C SER A 88 9.60 5.61 18.77
N ARG A 89 10.12 4.67 17.98
CA ARG A 89 9.85 4.58 16.54
C ARG A 89 8.91 3.43 16.22
N ILE A 90 7.66 3.78 15.91
CA ILE A 90 6.67 2.89 15.29
C ILE A 90 7.27 2.32 13.99
N GLY A 91 7.39 0.99 13.91
CA GLY A 91 7.82 0.29 12.71
C GLY A 91 6.67 0.02 11.73
N HIS A 92 7.03 -0.40 10.52
CA HIS A 92 6.06 -0.80 9.48
C HIS A 92 5.10 -1.89 9.99
N GLY A 93 5.63 -2.98 10.55
CA GLY A 93 4.81 -4.06 11.08
C GLY A 93 3.92 -3.65 12.26
N ASP A 94 4.34 -2.66 13.05
CA ASP A 94 3.51 -2.14 14.14
C ASP A 94 2.25 -1.45 13.57
N ILE A 95 2.39 -0.67 12.50
CA ILE A 95 1.23 -0.06 11.80
C ILE A 95 0.32 -1.16 11.22
N VAL A 96 0.91 -2.18 10.57
CA VAL A 96 0.15 -3.29 9.99
C VAL A 96 -0.64 -4.05 11.06
N ALA A 97 -0.04 -4.41 12.19
CA ALA A 97 -0.72 -5.10 13.28
C ALA A 97 -1.82 -4.24 13.91
N ALA A 98 -1.59 -2.94 14.08
CA ALA A 98 -2.60 -2.04 14.60
C ALA A 98 -3.80 -1.89 13.64
N ILE A 99 -3.57 -1.83 12.32
CA ILE A 99 -4.65 -1.87 11.32
C ILE A 99 -5.42 -3.19 11.38
N ALA A 100 -4.71 -4.31 11.55
CA ALA A 100 -5.35 -5.62 11.70
C ALA A 100 -6.23 -5.65 12.94
N ARG A 101 -5.81 -5.01 14.06
CA ARG A 101 -6.61 -4.91 15.29
C ARG A 101 -7.86 -4.04 15.15
N LEU A 102 -7.79 -2.98 14.34
CA LEU A 102 -8.98 -2.20 13.99
C LEU A 102 -10.00 -3.01 13.18
N SER A 103 -9.53 -4.04 12.48
CA SER A 103 -10.32 -4.88 11.59
C SER A 103 -10.81 -6.16 12.29
N HIS A 104 -10.05 -6.68 13.26
CA HIS A 104 -10.28 -7.97 13.90
C HIS A 104 -9.80 -7.94 15.34
N GLU A 105 -10.62 -8.44 16.27
CA GLU A 105 -10.40 -8.30 17.72
C GLU A 105 -9.09 -8.95 18.19
N LYS A 106 -8.77 -10.14 17.68
CA LYS A 106 -7.57 -10.89 18.07
C LYS A 106 -6.51 -10.85 16.98
N VAL A 107 -5.32 -10.37 17.32
CA VAL A 107 -4.16 -10.31 16.43
C VAL A 107 -2.92 -10.84 17.15
N THR A 108 -2.26 -11.81 16.51
CA THR A 108 -1.01 -12.43 16.94
C THR A 108 0.13 -11.98 16.02
N PRO A 109 1.02 -11.07 16.46
CA PRO A 109 2.21 -10.70 15.71
C PRO A 109 3.17 -11.89 15.61
N TYR A 110 3.77 -12.09 14.44
CA TYR A 110 4.75 -13.14 14.18
C TYR A 110 5.95 -12.56 13.44
N GLN A 111 7.10 -12.52 14.12
CA GLN A 111 8.29 -11.80 13.67
C GLN A 111 8.99 -12.54 12.53
N ILE A 112 9.30 -11.80 11.46
CA ILE A 112 10.29 -12.20 10.46
C ILE A 112 11.66 -11.58 10.74
N ASP A 113 12.69 -12.16 10.12
CA ASP A 113 14.04 -11.61 10.15
C ASP A 113 14.07 -10.16 9.62
N PRO A 114 14.62 -9.21 10.38
CA PRO A 114 14.75 -7.82 9.91
C PRO A 114 15.69 -7.69 8.70
N VAL A 115 16.58 -8.66 8.47
CA VAL A 115 17.39 -8.75 7.25
C VAL A 115 16.54 -9.40 6.16
N PHE A 116 15.70 -8.58 5.53
CA PHE A 116 14.72 -9.06 4.57
C PHE A 116 15.36 -9.52 3.24
N ASN A 117 15.21 -10.80 2.91
CA ASN A 117 15.48 -11.37 1.60
C ASN A 117 14.64 -12.64 1.37
N ALA A 118 14.66 -13.19 0.14
CA ALA A 118 13.86 -14.36 -0.21
C ALA A 118 14.11 -15.57 0.71
N ARG A 119 15.36 -15.78 1.16
CA ARG A 119 15.73 -16.93 1.99
C ARG A 119 15.25 -16.77 3.43
N THR A 120 15.40 -15.60 4.02
CA THR A 120 14.92 -15.36 5.40
C THR A 120 13.40 -15.44 5.45
N LEU A 121 12.70 -14.82 4.49
CA LEU A 121 11.25 -14.93 4.38
C LEU A 121 10.79 -16.38 4.21
N ALA A 122 11.44 -17.15 3.33
CA ALA A 122 11.11 -18.56 3.11
C ALA A 122 11.24 -19.38 4.39
N ARG A 123 12.35 -19.20 5.13
CA ARG A 123 12.58 -19.85 6.42
C ARG A 123 11.50 -19.49 7.43
N ASP A 124 11.18 -18.21 7.56
CA ASP A 124 10.25 -17.72 8.59
C ASP A 124 8.80 -18.10 8.29
N LEU A 125 8.40 -18.10 7.01
CA LEU A 125 7.11 -18.60 6.55
C LEU A 125 6.98 -20.13 6.74
N ALA A 126 8.03 -20.90 6.43
CA ALA A 126 8.05 -22.33 6.68
C ALA A 126 7.97 -22.65 8.18
N ARG A 127 8.66 -21.87 9.01
CA ARG A 127 8.55 -21.96 10.47
C ARG A 127 7.11 -21.68 10.92
N LEU A 128 6.49 -20.60 10.47
CA LEU A 128 5.10 -20.28 10.80
C LEU A 128 4.14 -21.41 10.41
N ALA A 129 4.23 -21.90 9.17
CA ALA A 129 3.39 -22.99 8.69
C ALA A 129 3.57 -24.26 9.54
N GLY A 130 4.81 -24.61 9.89
CA GLY A 130 5.10 -25.74 10.77
C GLY A 130 4.73 -25.51 12.24
N ASP A 131 4.62 -24.26 12.69
CA ASP A 131 4.15 -23.91 14.04
C ASP A 131 2.65 -24.05 14.15
N ILE A 132 1.91 -23.67 13.10
CA ILE A 132 0.46 -23.92 12.98
C ILE A 132 0.17 -25.41 12.86
N GLU A 133 0.86 -26.13 11.96
CA GLU A 133 0.66 -27.57 11.74
C GLU A 133 0.89 -28.40 13.01
N ARG A 134 1.86 -28.01 13.85
CA ARG A 134 2.14 -28.69 15.12
C ARG A 134 1.34 -28.16 16.31
N GLY A 135 0.44 -27.19 16.09
CA GLY A 135 -0.35 -26.57 17.15
C GLY A 135 0.44 -25.72 18.14
N ARG A 136 1.66 -25.28 17.79
CA ARG A 136 2.43 -24.30 18.58
C ARG A 136 1.85 -22.89 18.47
N ILE A 137 1.23 -22.60 17.33
CA ILE A 137 0.34 -21.46 17.12
C ILE A 137 -1.05 -22.05 16.87
N GLU A 138 -2.05 -21.63 17.62
CA GLU A 138 -3.44 -22.02 17.37
C GLU A 138 -3.83 -21.69 15.94
N ARG A 139 -4.63 -22.54 15.30
CA ARG A 139 -5.04 -22.34 13.90
C ARG A 139 -5.72 -20.97 13.76
N PRO A 140 -5.13 -20.03 13.02
CA PRO A 140 -5.67 -18.68 12.93
C PRO A 140 -6.82 -18.62 11.94
N ALA A 141 -7.67 -17.59 12.07
CA ALA A 141 -8.69 -17.28 11.09
C ALA A 141 -8.09 -16.89 9.72
N ALA A 142 -6.90 -16.27 9.75
CA ALA A 142 -6.12 -15.92 8.58
C ALA A 142 -4.66 -15.63 8.93
N VAL A 143 -3.77 -15.77 7.95
CA VAL A 143 -2.43 -15.18 7.98
C VAL A 143 -2.41 -13.93 7.10
N ILE A 144 -1.90 -12.82 7.63
CA ILE A 144 -1.71 -11.56 6.92
C ILE A 144 -0.22 -11.34 6.73
N SER A 145 0.21 -11.08 5.51
CA SER A 145 1.58 -10.68 5.20
C SER A 145 1.58 -9.35 4.45
N SER A 146 2.16 -8.33 5.06
CA SER A 146 2.35 -7.03 4.41
C SER A 146 3.56 -7.03 3.45
N ILE A 147 4.30 -8.13 3.46
CA ILE A 147 5.59 -8.31 2.79
C ILE A 147 5.38 -8.65 1.31
N VAL A 148 6.22 -8.04 0.47
CA VAL A 148 6.26 -8.29 -0.97
C VAL A 148 7.56 -9.01 -1.30
N LEU A 149 7.45 -10.17 -1.95
CA LEU A 149 8.56 -10.89 -2.56
C LEU A 149 8.45 -10.74 -4.08
N PRO A 150 8.97 -9.65 -4.67
CA PRO A 150 8.73 -9.33 -6.06
C PRO A 150 9.56 -10.23 -6.99
N VAL A 151 8.93 -10.72 -8.05
CA VAL A 151 9.57 -11.34 -9.21
C VAL A 151 9.02 -10.70 -10.47
N ASP A 152 9.91 -10.39 -11.42
CA ASP A 152 9.51 -9.88 -12.72
C ASP A 152 8.93 -11.01 -13.60
N LEU A 153 7.72 -10.82 -14.11
CA LEU A 153 7.08 -11.77 -15.00
C LEU A 153 7.89 -11.97 -16.30
N GLU A 154 8.69 -10.98 -16.71
CA GLU A 154 9.62 -11.14 -17.83
C GLU A 154 10.67 -12.23 -17.56
N ASP A 155 11.18 -12.32 -16.32
CA ASP A 155 12.15 -13.35 -15.91
C ASP A 155 11.56 -14.75 -15.98
N VAL A 156 10.27 -14.87 -15.63
CA VAL A 156 9.50 -16.12 -15.77
C VAL A 156 9.32 -16.45 -17.25
N ASN A 157 8.89 -15.48 -18.06
CA ASN A 157 8.64 -15.66 -19.49
C ASN A 157 9.89 -16.00 -20.30
N ARG A 158 11.08 -15.62 -19.83
CA ARG A 158 12.36 -16.06 -20.41
C ARG A 158 12.64 -17.55 -20.23
N ARG A 159 12.00 -18.20 -19.26
CA ARG A 159 12.11 -19.64 -18.98
C ARG A 159 10.98 -20.47 -19.62
N LEU A 160 9.97 -19.81 -20.16
CA LEU A 160 8.82 -20.45 -20.81
C LEU A 160 8.98 -20.46 -22.34
N PRO A 161 8.49 -21.50 -23.02
CA PRO A 161 8.30 -21.47 -24.48
C PRO A 161 7.46 -20.27 -24.92
N PRO A 162 7.70 -19.68 -26.12
CA PRO A 162 7.00 -18.47 -26.58
C PRO A 162 5.47 -18.56 -26.55
N ASP A 163 4.92 -19.71 -26.91
CA ASP A 163 3.48 -20.03 -26.92
C ASP A 163 2.88 -20.21 -25.52
N ARG A 164 3.74 -20.39 -24.51
CA ARG A 164 3.36 -20.54 -23.10
C ARG A 164 3.65 -19.31 -22.25
N ARG A 165 4.12 -18.21 -22.83
CA ARG A 165 4.33 -16.97 -22.06
C ARG A 165 3.04 -16.51 -21.39
N VAL A 166 3.18 -15.93 -20.21
CA VAL A 166 2.08 -15.46 -19.37
C VAL A 166 2.02 -13.94 -19.47
N SER A 167 0.85 -13.40 -19.77
CA SER A 167 0.59 -11.97 -19.70
C SER A 167 0.05 -11.58 -18.33
N SER A 168 0.04 -10.28 -18.00
CA SER A 168 -0.58 -9.81 -16.76
C SER A 168 -2.06 -10.19 -16.67
N ARG A 169 -2.79 -10.24 -17.79
CA ARG A 169 -4.22 -10.60 -17.79
C ARG A 169 -4.47 -12.07 -17.47
N ASP A 170 -3.53 -12.95 -17.81
CA ASP A 170 -3.67 -14.40 -17.64
C ASP A 170 -3.09 -14.89 -16.31
N ILE A 171 -2.41 -14.01 -15.55
CA ILE A 171 -1.63 -14.41 -14.37
C ILE A 171 -2.49 -15.10 -13.30
N ALA A 172 -3.73 -14.63 -13.08
CA ALA A 172 -4.62 -15.19 -12.09
C ALA A 172 -4.99 -16.65 -12.42
N ALA A 173 -5.27 -16.93 -13.69
CA ALA A 173 -5.60 -18.28 -14.16
C ALA A 173 -4.38 -19.21 -14.19
N ARG A 174 -3.17 -18.66 -14.32
CA ARG A 174 -1.93 -19.42 -14.48
C ARG A 174 -0.97 -19.31 -13.29
N LYS A 175 -1.47 -18.90 -12.12
CA LYS A 175 -0.63 -18.63 -10.95
C LYS A 175 0.21 -19.82 -10.48
N ALA A 176 -0.38 -21.03 -10.51
CA ALA A 176 0.32 -22.26 -10.11
C ALA A 176 1.47 -22.59 -11.06
N GLU A 177 1.25 -22.45 -12.37
CA GLU A 177 2.29 -22.67 -13.38
C GLU A 177 3.45 -21.68 -13.21
N VAL A 178 3.14 -20.40 -12.99
CA VAL A 178 4.17 -19.37 -12.75
C VAL A 178 4.96 -19.68 -11.49
N LEU A 179 4.28 -20.06 -10.40
CA LEU A 179 4.94 -20.44 -9.15
C LEU A 179 5.86 -21.65 -9.35
N ASP A 180 5.45 -22.66 -10.12
CA ASP A 180 6.27 -23.84 -10.40
C ASP A 180 7.53 -23.51 -11.21
N VAL A 181 7.45 -22.59 -12.17
CA VAL A 181 8.63 -22.10 -12.92
C VAL A 181 9.61 -21.39 -11.98
N ILE A 182 9.10 -20.59 -11.03
CA ILE A 182 9.93 -19.85 -10.06
C ILE A 182 10.53 -20.81 -9.01
N ALA A 183 9.75 -21.78 -8.54
CA ALA A 183 10.12 -22.77 -7.51
C ALA A 183 10.90 -24.00 -8.06
N GLY A 184 11.05 -24.11 -9.38
CA GLY A 184 11.83 -25.15 -10.04
C GLY A 184 13.32 -25.17 -9.63
N GLY A 185 14.03 -26.26 -9.96
CA GLY A 185 15.47 -26.39 -9.73
C GLY A 185 15.85 -27.08 -8.40
N SER A 186 16.73 -26.46 -7.62
CA SER A 186 17.28 -27.02 -6.38
C SER A 186 16.25 -27.11 -5.24
N GLU A 187 16.40 -28.09 -4.35
CA GLU A 187 15.63 -28.20 -3.10
C GLU A 187 15.83 -27.00 -2.17
N ASN A 188 16.99 -26.34 -2.26
CA ASN A 188 17.31 -25.14 -1.48
C ASN A 188 16.79 -23.84 -2.12
N ASN A 189 15.98 -23.93 -3.18
CA ASN A 189 15.35 -22.75 -3.78
C ASN A 189 14.36 -22.12 -2.75
N PRO A 190 14.57 -20.87 -2.30
CA PRO A 190 13.68 -20.24 -1.34
C PRO A 190 12.22 -20.18 -1.81
N TYR A 191 11.98 -20.06 -3.12
CA TYR A 191 10.63 -20.03 -3.66
C TYR A 191 9.91 -21.38 -3.59
N ARG A 192 10.66 -22.50 -3.60
CA ARG A 192 10.11 -23.84 -3.32
C ARG A 192 9.65 -23.95 -1.87
N ILE A 193 10.50 -23.52 -0.95
CA ILE A 193 10.18 -23.51 0.49
C ILE A 193 8.93 -22.66 0.76
N VAL A 194 8.81 -21.49 0.10
CA VAL A 194 7.60 -20.66 0.15
C VAL A 194 6.37 -21.41 -0.36
N ARG A 195 6.44 -22.02 -1.55
CA ARG A 195 5.33 -22.80 -2.12
C ARG A 195 4.88 -23.91 -1.18
N ASP A 196 5.83 -24.67 -0.63
CA ASP A 196 5.54 -25.81 0.22
C ASP A 196 4.93 -25.34 1.57
N ALA A 197 5.39 -24.22 2.12
CA ALA A 197 4.80 -23.60 3.31
C ALA A 197 3.36 -23.12 3.07
N LEU A 198 3.09 -22.48 1.91
CA LEU A 198 1.74 -22.07 1.52
C LEU A 198 0.81 -23.28 1.31
N ALA A 199 1.32 -24.37 0.74
CA ALA A 199 0.57 -25.62 0.60
C ALA A 199 0.22 -26.23 1.97
N THR A 200 1.12 -26.15 2.95
CA THR A 200 0.81 -26.52 4.34
C THR A 200 -0.28 -25.65 4.93
N LEU A 201 -0.20 -24.32 4.83
CA LEU A 201 -1.26 -23.42 5.34
C LEU A 201 -2.62 -23.70 4.69
N LYS A 202 -2.65 -23.96 3.37
CA LYS A 202 -3.87 -24.38 2.67
C LYS A 202 -4.44 -25.70 3.22
N ARG A 203 -3.60 -26.70 3.46
CA ARG A 203 -4.01 -27.99 4.05
C ARG A 203 -4.62 -27.80 5.45
N GLU A 204 -4.04 -26.90 6.23
CA GLU A 204 -4.57 -26.47 7.55
C GLU A 204 -5.81 -25.56 7.45
N ARG A 205 -6.30 -25.29 6.23
CA ARG A 205 -7.46 -24.44 5.92
C ARG A 205 -7.31 -23.00 6.43
N VAL A 206 -6.08 -22.49 6.43
CA VAL A 206 -5.76 -21.12 6.83
C VAL A 206 -5.59 -20.27 5.57
N PRO A 207 -6.53 -19.33 5.27
CA PRO A 207 -6.36 -18.43 4.15
C PRO A 207 -5.21 -17.44 4.42
N VAL A 208 -4.48 -17.10 3.37
CA VAL A 208 -3.36 -16.14 3.45
C VAL A 208 -3.70 -14.90 2.64
N PHE A 209 -3.58 -13.72 3.25
CA PHE A 209 -3.78 -12.44 2.59
C PHE A 209 -2.45 -11.71 2.48
N VAL A 210 -2.09 -11.30 1.27
CA VAL A 210 -0.77 -10.71 1.00
C VAL A 210 -0.88 -9.39 0.25
N ALA A 211 -0.01 -8.44 0.59
CA ALA A 211 0.11 -7.20 -0.17
C ALA A 211 0.45 -7.46 -1.64
N ALA A 212 -0.27 -6.84 -2.58
CA ALA A 212 0.00 -7.06 -4.01
C ALA A 212 1.33 -6.45 -4.51
N GLY A 213 1.76 -5.32 -3.93
CA GLY A 213 2.94 -4.56 -4.36
C GLY A 213 2.59 -3.11 -4.68
N ASN A 214 3.59 -2.21 -4.58
CA ASN A 214 3.40 -0.75 -4.70
C ASN A 214 4.13 -0.11 -5.88
N THR A 215 4.54 -0.89 -6.88
CA THR A 215 5.32 -0.40 -8.03
C THR A 215 4.50 -0.27 -9.31
N GLY A 216 3.26 -0.76 -9.29
CA GLY A 216 2.41 -0.96 -10.46
C GLY A 216 1.82 0.30 -11.12
N PRO A 217 1.03 0.11 -12.20
CA PRO A 217 0.84 -1.17 -12.87
C PRO A 217 2.13 -1.57 -13.62
N ASP A 218 2.65 -2.77 -13.33
CA ASP A 218 3.93 -3.27 -13.83
C ASP A 218 3.90 -4.81 -13.98
N THR A 219 5.03 -5.40 -14.34
CA THR A 219 5.21 -6.85 -14.48
C THR A 219 5.66 -7.53 -13.18
N LEU A 220 5.77 -6.79 -12.07
CA LEU A 220 6.26 -7.33 -10.80
C LEU A 220 5.13 -8.04 -10.06
N VAL A 221 5.33 -9.32 -9.79
CA VAL A 221 4.40 -10.18 -9.04
C VAL A 221 4.95 -10.42 -7.64
N ASN A 222 4.12 -10.25 -6.61
CA ASN A 222 4.42 -10.83 -5.31
C ASN A 222 4.27 -12.36 -5.37
N VAL A 223 5.37 -13.11 -5.27
CA VAL A 223 5.37 -14.58 -5.38
C VAL A 223 4.45 -15.24 -4.36
N LEU A 224 4.27 -14.63 -3.18
CA LEU A 224 3.34 -15.15 -2.19
C LEU A 224 1.91 -15.25 -2.75
N GLY A 225 1.48 -14.25 -3.53
CA GLY A 225 0.15 -14.18 -4.13
C GLY A 225 -0.14 -15.23 -5.20
N LEU A 226 0.89 -15.96 -5.65
CA LEU A 226 0.74 -17.04 -6.63
C LEU A 226 0.30 -18.36 -5.99
N GLY A 227 0.42 -18.50 -4.67
CA GLY A 227 0.03 -19.72 -3.96
C GLY A 227 -1.46 -20.02 -4.05
N GLU A 228 -1.81 -21.30 -3.98
CA GLU A 228 -3.20 -21.70 -3.75
C GLU A 228 -3.62 -21.37 -2.30
N GLY A 229 -4.86 -20.93 -2.10
CA GLY A 229 -5.32 -20.45 -0.78
C GLY A 229 -4.75 -19.07 -0.39
N VAL A 230 -4.02 -18.41 -1.28
CA VAL A 230 -3.51 -17.05 -1.10
C VAL A 230 -4.34 -16.05 -1.91
N TYR A 231 -4.62 -14.91 -1.29
CA TYR A 231 -5.41 -13.81 -1.82
C TYR A 231 -4.57 -12.54 -1.83
N ALA A 232 -4.17 -12.08 -3.02
CA ALA A 232 -3.47 -10.81 -3.16
C ALA A 232 -4.42 -9.63 -2.92
N VAL A 233 -3.96 -8.65 -2.12
CA VAL A 233 -4.75 -7.49 -1.70
C VAL A 233 -4.18 -6.22 -2.32
N GLY A 234 -5.01 -5.57 -3.14
CA GLY A 234 -4.75 -4.26 -3.70
C GLY A 234 -5.27 -3.15 -2.79
N ALA A 235 -4.78 -1.93 -3.00
CA ALA A 235 -5.16 -0.78 -2.19
C ALA A 235 -6.26 0.07 -2.84
N LEU A 236 -7.18 0.56 -2.02
CA LEU A 236 -8.08 1.65 -2.36
C LEU A 236 -7.56 2.95 -1.74
N ASP A 237 -7.66 4.04 -2.49
CA ASP A 237 -7.38 5.40 -2.00
C ASP A 237 -8.50 5.94 -1.09
N ALA A 238 -8.33 7.16 -0.58
CA ALA A 238 -9.35 7.84 0.24
C ALA A 238 -10.70 8.01 -0.48
N GLU A 239 -10.72 8.06 -1.81
CA GLU A 239 -11.95 8.15 -2.60
C GLU A 239 -12.57 6.77 -2.90
N GLY A 240 -11.96 5.67 -2.45
CA GLY A 240 -12.42 4.31 -2.72
C GLY A 240 -12.09 3.84 -4.14
N ARG A 241 -11.17 4.50 -4.85
CA ARG A 241 -10.69 4.12 -6.18
C ARG A 241 -9.50 3.17 -6.03
N ARG A 242 -9.34 2.27 -7.01
CA ARG A 242 -8.20 1.36 -7.08
C ARG A 242 -6.91 2.16 -7.25
N ALA A 243 -5.98 1.99 -6.33
CA ALA A 243 -4.74 2.74 -6.33
C ALA A 243 -3.85 2.32 -7.51
N ALA A 244 -3.40 3.32 -8.29
CA ALA A 244 -2.59 3.09 -9.49
C ALA A 244 -1.27 2.38 -9.21
N TYR A 245 -0.70 2.54 -8.00
CA TYR A 245 0.55 1.88 -7.61
C TYR A 245 0.40 0.38 -7.33
N THR A 246 -0.81 -0.17 -7.32
CA THR A 246 -1.01 -1.60 -7.05
C THR A 246 -0.38 -2.43 -8.16
N SER A 247 0.64 -3.23 -7.82
CA SER A 247 1.27 -4.16 -8.76
C SER A 247 0.31 -5.27 -9.17
N MET A 248 0.35 -5.64 -10.45
CA MET A 248 -0.42 -6.75 -11.04
C MET A 248 -1.91 -6.77 -10.62
N PRO A 249 -2.69 -5.73 -10.98
CA PRO A 249 -4.09 -5.59 -10.58
C PRO A 249 -4.98 -6.77 -11.00
N ASP A 250 -4.62 -7.50 -12.06
CA ASP A 250 -5.33 -8.69 -12.52
C ASP A 250 -5.15 -9.91 -11.58
N LEU A 251 -4.15 -9.92 -10.69
CA LEU A 251 -3.96 -10.93 -9.64
C LEU A 251 -4.72 -10.59 -8.35
N VAL A 252 -5.20 -9.36 -8.21
CA VAL A 252 -5.82 -8.88 -6.96
C VAL A 252 -7.16 -9.56 -6.73
N ALA A 253 -7.27 -10.26 -5.59
CA ALA A 253 -8.49 -10.91 -5.15
C ALA A 253 -9.41 -9.95 -4.36
N LEU A 254 -8.81 -9.01 -3.63
CA LEU A 254 -9.50 -8.03 -2.79
C LEU A 254 -8.89 -6.65 -2.97
N TRP A 255 -9.72 -5.63 -3.13
CA TRP A 255 -9.33 -4.24 -2.95
C TRP A 255 -9.86 -3.72 -1.62
N ALA A 256 -8.97 -3.24 -0.75
CA ALA A 256 -9.30 -2.71 0.57
C ALA A 256 -8.64 -1.34 0.82
N PRO A 257 -9.17 -0.48 1.70
CA PRO A 257 -8.55 0.81 1.99
C PRO A 257 -7.11 0.64 2.46
N GLY A 258 -6.17 1.26 1.73
CA GLY A 258 -4.72 1.17 1.98
C GLY A 258 -4.11 2.45 2.53
N GLN A 259 -4.88 3.53 2.64
CA GLN A 259 -4.44 4.81 3.19
C GLN A 259 -4.84 4.95 4.65
N PHE A 260 -3.87 5.18 5.52
CA PHE A 260 -4.03 5.45 6.95
C PHE A 260 -3.20 6.67 7.34
N VAL A 261 -3.70 7.45 8.28
CA VAL A 261 -3.00 8.63 8.79
C VAL A 261 -2.82 8.49 10.29
N LEU A 262 -1.57 8.57 10.73
CA LEU A 262 -1.23 8.65 12.14
C LEU A 262 -1.59 10.04 12.64
N THR A 263 -2.36 10.08 13.72
CA THR A 263 -2.86 11.31 14.35
C THR A 263 -2.47 11.34 15.81
N GLU A 264 -2.17 12.53 16.32
CA GLU A 264 -1.99 12.73 17.75
C GLU A 264 -3.29 12.44 18.50
N ALA A 265 -3.17 11.74 19.63
CA ALA A 265 -4.26 11.47 20.54
C ALA A 265 -3.78 11.63 21.99
N GLU A 266 -4.72 11.83 22.92
CA GLU A 266 -4.37 11.92 24.35
C GLU A 266 -3.67 10.63 24.80
N GLY A 267 -2.43 10.75 25.27
CA GLY A 267 -1.63 9.62 25.74
C GLY A 267 -1.00 8.75 24.65
N GLY A 268 -1.00 9.16 23.37
CA GLY A 268 -0.29 8.41 22.32
C GLY A 268 -0.60 8.83 20.88
N VAL A 269 -0.56 7.85 19.97
CA VAL A 269 -0.84 8.02 18.54
C VAL A 269 -2.01 7.12 18.12
N SER A 270 -2.89 7.66 17.27
CA SER A 270 -4.07 6.99 16.73
C SER A 270 -3.95 6.76 15.22
N LEU A 271 -4.51 5.63 14.75
CA LEU A 271 -4.72 5.32 13.33
C LEU A 271 -6.15 5.62 12.85
N ASN A 272 -6.99 6.15 13.75
CA ASN A 272 -8.42 6.35 13.54
C ASN A 272 -8.87 7.74 14.03
N ARG A 273 -8.17 8.79 13.58
CA ARG A 273 -8.50 10.20 13.86
C ARG A 273 -8.74 10.49 15.35
N ALA A 274 -7.81 10.05 16.20
CA ALA A 274 -7.84 10.20 17.66
C ALA A 274 -8.99 9.50 18.42
N ALA A 275 -9.88 8.75 17.76
CA ALA A 275 -10.96 8.03 18.45
C ALA A 275 -10.45 6.90 19.36
N GLU A 276 -9.32 6.29 18.99
CA GLU A 276 -8.69 5.21 19.73
C GLU A 276 -7.16 5.32 19.64
N VAL A 277 -6.48 5.21 20.78
CA VAL A 277 -5.01 5.23 20.85
C VAL A 277 -4.48 3.86 20.43
N ALA A 278 -3.85 3.80 19.25
CA ALA A 278 -3.23 2.58 18.73
C ALA A 278 -1.85 2.31 19.36
N PHE A 279 -1.12 3.38 19.69
CA PHE A 279 0.23 3.31 20.26
C PHE A 279 0.32 4.20 21.50
N ARG A 280 0.11 3.60 22.68
CA ARG A 280 0.14 4.31 23.97
C ARG A 280 1.57 4.70 24.35
N GLY A 281 1.73 5.90 24.91
CA GLY A 281 3.02 6.44 25.35
C GLY A 281 3.95 6.86 24.22
N VAL A 282 3.57 6.63 22.95
CA VAL A 282 4.36 7.00 21.79
C VAL A 282 4.13 8.46 21.44
N ALA A 283 5.21 9.18 21.12
CA ALA A 283 5.20 10.52 20.56
C ALA A 283 6.01 10.54 19.25
N MET A 284 5.68 11.48 18.36
CA MET A 284 6.34 11.68 17.06
C MET A 284 6.89 13.12 16.95
N PRO A 285 7.88 13.48 17.80
CA PRO A 285 8.37 14.86 17.89
C PRO A 285 9.11 15.30 16.61
N ASP A 286 9.78 14.39 15.91
CA ASP A 286 10.51 14.68 14.67
C ASP A 286 9.54 15.10 13.56
N GLU A 287 8.45 14.36 13.38
CA GLU A 287 7.39 14.66 12.42
C GLU A 287 6.71 15.99 12.76
N LYS A 288 6.37 16.21 14.03
CA LYS A 288 5.81 17.49 14.50
C LYS A 288 6.74 18.67 14.20
N ALA A 289 8.05 18.51 14.44
CA ALA A 289 9.03 19.54 14.19
C ALA A 289 9.13 19.88 12.69
N VAL A 290 9.11 18.87 11.81
CA VAL A 290 9.08 19.07 10.35
C VAL A 290 7.81 19.81 9.93
N ILE A 291 6.63 19.38 10.39
CA ILE A 291 5.36 20.04 10.09
C ILE A 291 5.39 21.50 10.55
N ALA A 292 5.76 21.75 11.81
CA ALA A 292 5.81 23.10 12.39
C ALA A 292 6.80 24.03 11.67
N ARG A 293 7.91 23.48 11.14
CA ARG A 293 8.93 24.25 10.42
C ARG A 293 8.43 24.74 9.06
N PHE A 294 7.68 23.92 8.33
CA PHE A 294 7.33 24.19 6.92
C PHE A 294 5.87 24.57 6.67
N ALA A 295 4.92 24.08 7.47
CA ALA A 295 3.51 24.41 7.29
C ALA A 295 3.26 25.92 7.46
N GLY A 296 2.40 26.49 6.61
CA GLY A 296 2.09 27.91 6.56
C GLY A 296 3.13 28.78 5.82
N ARG A 297 4.27 28.22 5.39
CA ARG A 297 5.28 28.95 4.59
C ARG A 297 4.91 28.90 3.12
N ARG A 298 5.34 29.89 2.33
CA ARG A 298 5.20 29.79 0.88
C ARG A 298 6.31 28.92 0.29
N PRO A 299 6.04 28.09 -0.73
CA PRO A 299 7.07 27.23 -1.29
C PRO A 299 8.31 27.98 -1.77
N GLU A 300 8.17 29.17 -2.37
CA GLU A 300 9.29 29.98 -2.83
C GLU A 300 10.24 30.46 -1.70
N GLU A 301 9.78 30.44 -0.45
CA GLU A 301 10.57 30.83 0.73
C GLU A 301 11.40 29.69 1.30
N VAL A 302 11.00 28.43 1.07
CA VAL A 302 11.54 27.27 1.80
C VAL A 302 11.91 26.08 0.93
N ALA A 303 11.41 26.01 -0.31
CA ALA A 303 11.71 24.91 -1.21
C ALA A 303 13.13 25.04 -1.77
N LEU A 304 13.90 23.98 -1.62
CA LEU A 304 15.24 23.82 -2.15
C LEU A 304 15.19 23.22 -3.55
N ASN A 305 16.22 23.50 -4.35
CA ASN A 305 16.41 22.86 -5.66
C ASN A 305 17.22 21.59 -5.49
N VAL A 306 16.82 20.52 -6.20
CA VAL A 306 17.63 19.30 -6.28
C VAL A 306 18.91 19.61 -7.07
N PRO A 307 20.11 19.35 -6.53
CA PRO A 307 21.36 19.55 -7.25
C PRO A 307 21.40 18.79 -8.59
N GLU A 308 21.92 19.43 -9.64
CA GLU A 308 21.98 18.87 -10.99
C GLU A 308 22.73 17.52 -11.07
N ALA A 309 23.67 17.29 -10.15
CA ALA A 309 24.38 16.02 -10.03
C ALA A 309 23.45 14.84 -9.75
N LEU A 310 22.31 15.06 -9.07
CA LEU A 310 21.32 14.01 -8.77
C LEU A 310 20.35 13.76 -9.92
N THR A 311 20.00 14.80 -10.68
CA THR A 311 19.15 14.66 -11.87
C THR A 311 19.89 13.98 -13.03
N ARG A 312 21.21 14.14 -13.09
CA ARG A 312 22.10 13.48 -14.07
C ARG A 312 22.77 12.20 -13.54
N ALA A 313 22.38 11.71 -12.37
CA ALA A 313 22.98 10.51 -11.80
C ALA A 313 22.86 9.34 -12.80
N PRO A 314 23.95 8.58 -13.05
CA PRO A 314 23.96 7.49 -14.01
C PRO A 314 22.77 6.56 -13.84
N ALA A 315 22.07 6.28 -14.95
CA ALA A 315 20.91 5.39 -14.97
C ALA A 315 21.24 3.97 -14.45
N GLN A 316 22.52 3.58 -14.51
CA GLN A 316 23.00 2.25 -14.09
C GLN A 316 23.32 2.14 -12.59
N MET A 317 23.11 3.20 -11.79
CA MET A 317 23.30 3.09 -10.34
C MET A 317 22.26 2.14 -9.74
N SER A 318 22.72 1.15 -8.96
CA SER A 318 21.82 0.33 -8.16
C SER A 318 21.03 1.18 -7.15
N PRO A 319 19.82 0.75 -6.73
CA PRO A 319 19.01 1.50 -5.76
C PRO A 319 19.76 1.84 -4.47
N ARG A 320 20.60 0.92 -3.97
CA ARG A 320 21.43 1.15 -2.78
C ARG A 320 22.45 2.25 -3.00
N MET A 321 23.19 2.21 -4.12
CA MET A 321 24.17 3.25 -4.46
C MET A 321 23.49 4.60 -4.66
N ARG A 322 22.34 4.62 -5.33
CA ARG A 322 21.56 5.85 -5.54
C ARG A 322 21.08 6.44 -4.22
N ARG A 323 20.53 5.63 -3.31
CA ARG A 323 20.14 6.09 -1.96
C ARG A 323 21.32 6.69 -1.20
N SER A 324 22.47 6.02 -1.18
CA SER A 324 23.68 6.57 -0.54
C SER A 324 24.18 7.85 -1.23
N PHE A 325 24.05 7.94 -2.54
CA PHE A 325 24.42 9.13 -3.31
C PHE A 325 23.53 10.32 -2.98
N VAL A 326 22.21 10.12 -2.96
CA VAL A 326 21.22 11.11 -2.55
C VAL A 326 21.47 11.56 -1.12
N GLN A 327 21.71 10.62 -0.20
CA GLN A 327 21.95 10.94 1.22
C GLN A 327 23.17 11.81 1.48
N ARG A 328 24.18 11.69 0.62
CA ARG A 328 25.42 12.46 0.71
C ARG A 328 25.27 13.88 0.14
N ILE A 329 24.33 14.09 -0.78
CA ILE A 329 24.24 15.31 -1.58
C ILE A 329 23.06 16.20 -1.16
N LEU A 330 21.91 15.60 -0.82
CA LEU A 330 20.76 16.37 -0.37
C LEU A 330 20.91 16.82 1.08
N GLU A 331 20.64 18.09 1.29
CA GLU A 331 20.46 18.66 2.62
C GLU A 331 19.02 18.41 3.09
N PRO A 332 18.77 18.23 4.39
CA PRO A 332 17.41 18.13 4.92
C PRO A 332 16.59 19.39 4.59
N GLY A 333 15.43 19.21 3.97
CA GLY A 333 14.61 20.32 3.50
C GLY A 333 13.45 19.88 2.61
N VAL A 334 12.63 20.86 2.20
CA VAL A 334 11.50 20.63 1.30
C VAL A 334 11.94 20.81 -0.15
N TYR A 335 11.58 19.86 -1.00
CA TYR A 335 11.85 19.88 -2.44
C TYR A 335 10.54 19.72 -3.20
N ARG A 336 10.52 20.02 -4.50
CA ARG A 336 9.42 19.57 -5.35
C ARG A 336 9.38 18.04 -5.35
N THR A 337 8.21 17.45 -5.12
CA THR A 337 8.02 16.00 -5.05
C THR A 337 8.55 15.32 -6.32
N GLU A 338 8.25 15.88 -7.49
CA GLU A 338 8.70 15.37 -8.79
C GLU A 338 10.23 15.28 -8.90
N ASP A 339 10.94 16.32 -8.44
CA ASP A 339 12.39 16.41 -8.53
C ASP A 339 13.06 15.45 -7.55
N LEU A 340 12.53 15.34 -6.33
CA LEU A 340 13.05 14.45 -5.30
C LEU A 340 12.86 12.97 -5.67
N LEU A 341 11.70 12.60 -6.21
CA LEU A 341 11.46 11.24 -6.69
C LEU A 341 12.35 10.89 -7.89
N THR A 342 12.58 11.86 -8.79
CA THR A 342 13.53 11.69 -9.89
C THR A 342 14.95 11.48 -9.35
N ALA A 343 15.36 12.22 -8.31
CA ALA A 343 16.64 12.04 -7.64
C ALA A 343 16.78 10.64 -7.01
N TYR A 344 15.70 10.12 -6.41
CA TYR A 344 15.63 8.74 -5.93
C TYR A 344 15.68 7.69 -7.06
N GLY A 345 15.52 8.10 -8.33
CA GLY A 345 15.61 7.22 -9.49
C GLY A 345 14.30 6.55 -9.86
N TYR A 346 13.19 7.07 -9.37
CA TYR A 346 11.87 6.56 -9.70
C TYR A 346 11.42 7.07 -11.08
N PRO A 347 11.00 6.20 -12.01
CA PRO A 347 10.50 6.63 -13.29
C PRO A 347 9.13 7.28 -13.13
N ARG A 348 8.85 8.32 -13.93
CA ARG A 348 7.55 9.04 -13.89
C ARG A 348 6.34 8.16 -14.16
N SER A 349 6.54 7.04 -14.86
CA SER A 349 5.50 6.05 -15.16
C SER A 349 5.18 5.11 -14.00
N ALA A 350 6.01 5.06 -12.95
CA ALA A 350 5.74 4.20 -11.81
C ALA A 350 4.56 4.76 -10.99
N GLY A 351 3.65 3.89 -10.54
CA GLY A 351 2.45 4.35 -9.85
C GLY A 351 2.73 5.05 -8.52
N HIS A 352 3.78 4.69 -7.79
CA HIS A 352 4.16 5.42 -6.57
C HIS A 352 4.62 6.86 -6.88
N PHE A 353 5.19 7.11 -8.07
CA PHE A 353 5.59 8.45 -8.51
C PHE A 353 4.34 9.30 -8.73
N VAL A 354 3.41 8.78 -9.54
CA VAL A 354 2.12 9.42 -9.81
C VAL A 354 1.37 9.68 -8.50
N ARG A 355 1.32 8.68 -7.62
CA ARG A 355 0.63 8.79 -6.33
C ARG A 355 1.21 9.86 -5.42
N SER A 356 2.53 9.92 -5.31
CA SER A 356 3.20 10.93 -4.47
C SER A 356 2.87 12.35 -4.95
N LEU A 357 2.77 12.56 -6.28
CA LEU A 357 2.33 13.84 -6.84
C LEU A 357 0.87 14.18 -6.51
N GLU A 358 -0.02 13.18 -6.48
CA GLU A 358 -1.41 13.40 -6.06
C GLU A 358 -1.54 13.78 -4.59
N GLN A 359 -0.64 13.26 -3.73
CA GLN A 359 -0.57 13.61 -2.32
C GLN A 359 -0.09 15.05 -2.09
N GLY A 360 0.80 15.57 -2.94
CA GLY A 360 1.24 16.96 -2.86
C GLY A 360 2.47 17.28 -3.72
N ALA A 361 2.61 18.58 -4.02
CA ALA A 361 3.65 19.08 -4.92
C ALA A 361 5.03 19.18 -4.26
N TYR A 362 5.10 19.08 -2.93
CA TYR A 362 6.33 19.25 -2.17
C TYR A 362 6.57 18.09 -1.20
N MET A 363 7.81 17.66 -1.05
CA MET A 363 8.20 16.54 -0.20
C MET A 363 9.43 16.91 0.63
N HIS A 364 9.41 16.60 1.92
CA HIS A 364 10.53 16.84 2.82
C HIS A 364 11.51 15.65 2.83
N TYR A 365 12.77 15.90 2.47
CA TYR A 365 13.88 14.98 2.70
C TYR A 365 14.46 15.21 4.11
N PRO A 366 14.73 14.16 4.91
CA PRO A 366 14.67 12.72 4.59
C PRO A 366 13.40 12.00 5.05
N SER A 367 12.40 12.72 5.58
CA SER A 367 11.20 12.08 6.17
C SER A 367 10.21 11.55 5.13
N ASP A 368 10.34 11.96 3.87
CA ASP A 368 9.39 11.75 2.77
C ASP A 368 7.97 12.29 3.02
N MET A 369 7.81 13.15 4.02
CA MET A 369 6.55 13.84 4.32
C MET A 369 6.13 14.76 3.16
N ILE A 370 4.92 14.56 2.65
CA ILE A 370 4.39 15.30 1.49
C ILE A 370 3.48 16.44 1.95
N PHE A 371 3.77 17.64 1.44
CA PHE A 371 3.03 18.87 1.66
C PHE A 371 2.24 19.26 0.41
N ARG A 372 1.02 19.74 0.63
CA ARG A 372 0.16 20.34 -0.39
C ARG A 372 0.31 21.85 -0.36
N VAL A 373 -0.16 22.52 -1.41
CA VAL A 373 -0.33 23.97 -1.42
C VAL A 373 -1.80 24.26 -1.15
N ASP A 374 -2.08 25.04 -0.11
CA ASP A 374 -3.43 25.45 0.24
C ASP A 374 -3.95 26.55 -0.73
N ARG A 375 -5.20 26.99 -0.53
CA ARG A 375 -5.83 28.06 -1.34
C ARG A 375 -5.09 29.40 -1.24
N GLY A 376 -4.30 29.62 -0.19
CA GLY A 376 -3.50 30.81 0.05
C GLY A 376 -2.07 30.73 -0.52
N GLY A 377 -1.73 29.64 -1.22
CA GLY A 377 -0.39 29.44 -1.76
C GLY A 377 0.65 29.01 -0.72
N ARG A 378 0.22 28.50 0.43
CA ARG A 378 1.11 28.08 1.53
C ARG A 378 1.16 26.57 1.65
N LEU A 379 2.29 26.04 2.12
CA LEU A 379 2.46 24.63 2.40
C LEU A 379 1.53 24.20 3.54
N ALA A 380 0.82 23.09 3.35
CA ALA A 380 -0.03 22.46 4.35
C ALA A 380 0.26 20.96 4.41
N PHE A 381 0.40 20.44 5.62
CA PHE A 381 0.39 19.00 5.86
C PHE A 381 -1.01 18.56 6.24
N ASP A 382 -1.76 18.11 5.24
CA ASP A 382 -3.13 17.61 5.39
C ASP A 382 -3.34 16.43 4.41
N PRO A 383 -2.76 15.26 4.73
CA PRO A 383 -2.84 14.09 3.84
C PRO A 383 -4.26 13.54 3.68
N LEU A 384 -5.17 13.80 4.63
CA LEU A 384 -6.60 13.49 4.48
C LEU A 384 -7.36 14.56 3.69
N GLY A 385 -6.86 15.79 3.62
CA GLY A 385 -7.56 16.90 2.96
C GLY A 385 -8.81 17.37 3.70
N ASP A 386 -8.95 17.03 4.99
CA ASP A 386 -10.13 17.34 5.80
C ASP A 386 -9.88 18.44 6.84
N GLY A 387 -8.68 19.03 6.85
CA GLY A 387 -8.27 20.06 7.82
C GLY A 387 -8.19 19.55 9.26
N GLY A 388 -8.25 18.23 9.49
CA GLY A 388 -8.18 17.63 10.81
C GLY A 388 -6.85 17.95 11.49
N PRO A 389 -6.85 18.43 12.74
CA PRO A 389 -5.62 18.75 13.45
C PRO A 389 -4.84 17.49 13.82
N GLY A 390 -3.55 17.66 14.10
CA GLY A 390 -2.72 16.60 14.69
C GLY A 390 -2.39 15.45 13.75
N GLN A 391 -2.55 15.59 12.43
CA GLN A 391 -2.04 14.61 11.46
C GLN A 391 -0.51 14.64 11.48
N LEU A 392 0.13 13.46 11.64
CA LEU A 392 1.58 13.33 11.88
C LEU A 392 2.29 12.61 10.73
N ALA A 393 1.65 11.60 10.15
CA ALA A 393 2.24 10.82 9.07
C ALA A 393 1.14 10.17 8.21
N ALA A 394 1.36 10.13 6.90
CA ALA A 394 0.51 9.43 5.95
C ALA A 394 1.17 8.11 5.55
N ASN A 395 0.40 7.03 5.64
CA ASN A 395 0.82 5.68 5.30
C ASN A 395 -0.12 5.20 4.19
N ASP A 396 0.43 4.91 3.02
CA ASP A 396 -0.37 4.51 1.88
C ASP A 396 0.33 3.43 1.06
N ALA A 397 -0.24 2.22 1.08
CA ALA A 397 0.34 1.05 0.44
C ALA A 397 -0.61 -0.15 0.45
N THR A 398 -0.37 -1.12 -0.43
CA THR A 398 -1.02 -2.45 -0.38
C THR A 398 -0.69 -3.21 0.91
N SER A 399 0.45 -2.90 1.54
CA SER A 399 0.85 -3.46 2.84
C SER A 399 -0.03 -2.99 4.00
N PHE A 400 -0.73 -1.86 3.87
CA PHE A 400 -1.74 -1.39 4.81
C PHE A 400 -3.17 -1.79 4.41
N ALA A 401 -3.40 -2.08 3.13
CA ALA A 401 -4.66 -2.67 2.67
C ALA A 401 -4.80 -4.14 3.10
N ALA A 402 -3.72 -4.93 3.03
CA ALA A 402 -3.70 -6.34 3.40
C ALA A 402 -4.18 -6.63 4.85
N PRO A 403 -3.82 -5.85 5.89
CA PRO A 403 -4.39 -6.05 7.23
C PRO A 403 -5.82 -5.50 7.40
N ASN A 404 -6.31 -4.68 6.47
CA ASN A 404 -7.62 -4.03 6.55
C ASN A 404 -8.74 -4.88 5.90
N LEU A 405 -8.65 -6.20 6.03
CA LEU A 405 -9.52 -7.16 5.34
C LEU A 405 -10.98 -7.00 5.72
N CYS A 406 -11.23 -6.67 6.99
CA CYS A 406 -12.55 -6.69 7.61
C CYS A 406 -13.16 -5.31 7.80
N ALA A 407 -12.60 -4.30 7.11
CA ALA A 407 -12.96 -2.89 7.19
C ALA A 407 -14.44 -2.70 7.53
N SER A 408 -14.71 -2.43 8.82
CA SER A 408 -16.07 -2.17 9.27
C SER A 408 -16.51 -0.80 8.74
N GLY A 409 -17.81 -0.50 8.80
CA GLY A 409 -18.33 0.83 8.47
C GLY A 409 -17.61 1.98 9.20
N ARG A 410 -16.92 1.70 10.33
CA ARG A 410 -16.06 2.67 11.04
C ARG A 410 -14.82 3.07 10.22
N SER A 411 -14.11 2.12 9.59
CA SER A 411 -12.97 2.43 8.71
C SER A 411 -13.42 3.12 7.41
N ALA A 412 -14.60 2.77 6.89
CA ALA A 412 -15.16 3.34 5.66
C ALA A 412 -15.74 4.77 5.85
N ALA A 413 -16.04 5.17 7.08
CA ALA A 413 -16.40 6.55 7.41
C ALA A 413 -15.18 7.50 7.32
N LEU A 414 -13.97 6.99 7.60
CA LEU A 414 -12.71 7.74 7.58
C LEU A 414 -12.23 8.12 6.17
N ALA A 415 -12.61 7.35 5.16
CA ALA A 415 -12.31 7.65 3.76
C ALA A 415 -13.25 8.75 3.21
N ARG A 416 -14.50 8.82 3.68
CA ARG A 416 -15.56 9.60 3.03
C ARG A 416 -15.69 11.06 3.48
N THR A 417 -15.19 11.44 4.64
CA THR A 417 -15.22 12.86 5.09
C THR A 417 -14.23 13.75 4.34
N ALA A 418 -13.19 13.19 3.72
CA ALA A 418 -12.20 13.91 2.91
C ALA A 418 -12.75 14.51 1.61
N SER A 419 -13.80 13.92 1.03
CA SER A 419 -14.31 14.32 -0.30
C SER A 419 -15.40 15.39 -0.28
N ARG A 420 -15.96 15.71 0.90
CA ARG A 420 -17.08 16.67 1.05
C ARG A 420 -16.65 18.12 1.29
N GLY A 421 -15.35 18.39 1.39
CA GLY A 421 -14.80 19.73 1.64
C GLY A 421 -14.27 20.50 0.43
N ARG A 422 -14.42 19.97 -0.80
CA ARG A 422 -13.95 20.66 -2.02
C ARG A 422 -14.96 21.65 -2.58
#